data_AF-A0A813J8G8-F1
#
_entry.id   AF-A0A813J8G8-F1
#
_cell.length_a   1.000
_cell.length_b   1.000
_cell.length_c   1.000
_cell.angle_alpha   90.00
_cell.angle_beta   90.00
_cell.angle_gamma   90.00
#
_symmetry.space_group_name_H-M   'P 1'
#
loop_
_entity.id
_entity.type
_entity.pdbx_description
1 polymer ?
#
loop_
_entity_poly.entity_id
_entity_poly.type
_entity_poly.pdbx_seq_one_letter_code
_entity_poly.pdbx_strand_id
1 'polypeptide(L)'
;LPGVPPALQHERGVDAQRLVLSGHSMGGHGCLEYLTHHGDTVLAAAAAAGWISFGLYAFDRFRTGDGLVDPMLRGIMYSAMAEWDTDLLVGNAVGIPTVVRVGGNDTSVPPWQLRRFARLLEQETGDPEAVVISEVPGEGHWWGKVVDDSELQEFYDRAVAGPLPALPQRFTAVTLNPATSSGRGGIRMDQLRVPYRLARVFVDRGEQNCNVSSCPPWELRTENVRRLSFYELPGRPLPAAGMIVDGVRFPGESLPSWPGHLCAAADTFPPEWRACADDAWRVSERSAANYGPMRQVFESKLVIVYGTQATDASYNRLLRERALFIANAAYYRGRFAIELLADIDLEAGELLSAGDSHNAILLGGPEVNCFAAAAAATGGRQKWPIWWESAAGNNNNNSNNNNNNDNNNNYTYRVGPHRYTASGLGYLFLAPLRALTEAQAPSSLPRLALIIAGGSERGFELASSLLPLSSGLTLPDYMVVEQSFRWKGAGGVVAAGFYDNHWQVSTASGYLRPFLPPH
;
A
#
# COMPACT_ATOMS: atom_id res chain seq x y z
N LEU A 1 -12.93 17.52 -14.40
CA LEU A 1 -12.10 18.75 -14.49
C LEU A 1 -12.66 19.81 -13.54
N PRO A 2 -12.21 19.85 -12.27
CA PRO A 2 -12.68 20.84 -11.31
C PRO A 2 -12.48 22.27 -11.85
N GLY A 3 -13.52 23.10 -11.81
CA GLY A 3 -13.46 24.48 -12.29
C GLY A 3 -13.55 24.69 -13.80
N VAL A 4 -13.61 23.64 -14.62
CA VAL A 4 -13.82 23.77 -16.08
C VAL A 4 -15.32 23.70 -16.39
N PRO A 5 -15.91 24.70 -17.07
CA PRO A 5 -17.31 24.68 -17.48
C PRO A 5 -17.66 23.42 -18.28
N PRO A 6 -18.82 22.77 -18.06
CA PRO A 6 -19.18 21.50 -18.71
C PRO A 6 -18.99 21.49 -20.23
N ALA A 7 -19.34 22.59 -20.92
CA ALA A 7 -19.18 22.74 -22.36
C ALA A 7 -17.73 22.66 -22.86
N LEU A 8 -16.75 23.00 -22.01
CA LEU A 8 -15.32 22.97 -22.34
C LEU A 8 -14.62 21.71 -21.85
N GLN A 9 -15.31 20.83 -21.12
CA GLN A 9 -14.67 19.64 -20.55
C GLN A 9 -14.26 18.62 -21.60
N HIS A 10 -14.98 18.56 -22.73
CA HIS A 10 -14.61 17.71 -23.86
C HIS A 10 -13.37 18.25 -24.61
N GLU A 11 -13.27 19.57 -24.77
CA GLU A 11 -12.14 20.21 -25.47
C GLU A 11 -10.88 20.30 -24.60
N ARG A 12 -11.04 20.40 -23.28
CA ARG A 12 -9.95 20.51 -22.29
C ARG A 12 -9.70 19.21 -21.53
N GLY A 13 -10.37 18.13 -21.93
CA GLY A 13 -10.19 16.79 -21.39
C GLY A 13 -8.79 16.28 -21.68
N VAL A 14 -8.22 15.56 -20.71
CA VAL A 14 -7.01 14.77 -20.92
C VAL A 14 -7.45 13.38 -21.36
N ASP A 15 -6.83 12.84 -22.41
CA ASP A 15 -6.94 11.41 -22.70
C ASP A 15 -6.12 10.63 -21.66
N ALA A 16 -6.82 10.13 -20.63
CA ALA A 16 -6.21 9.40 -19.53
C ALA A 16 -5.61 8.04 -19.94
N GLN A 17 -5.84 7.59 -21.19
CA GLN A 17 -5.25 6.36 -21.74
C GLN A 17 -3.99 6.62 -22.56
N ARG A 18 -3.59 7.89 -22.73
CA ARG A 18 -2.46 8.32 -23.57
C ARG A 18 -1.67 9.43 -22.88
N LEU A 19 -0.82 9.06 -21.94
CA LEU A 19 -0.10 9.99 -21.07
C LEU A 19 1.38 10.09 -21.43
N VAL A 20 1.87 11.33 -21.56
CA VAL A 20 3.31 11.62 -21.53
C VAL A 20 3.64 12.12 -20.14
N LEU A 21 4.60 11.47 -19.49
CA LEU A 21 5.02 11.80 -18.13
C LEU A 21 6.30 12.63 -18.18
N SER A 22 6.35 13.68 -17.37
CA SER A 22 7.57 14.46 -17.16
C SER A 22 7.61 14.96 -15.73
N GLY A 23 8.80 15.01 -15.15
CA GLY A 23 8.96 15.55 -13.82
C GLY A 23 10.42 15.73 -13.41
N HIS A 24 10.64 16.65 -12.47
CA HIS A 24 11.95 16.98 -11.91
C HIS A 24 12.00 16.67 -10.41
N SER A 25 13.13 16.18 -9.89
CA SER A 25 13.35 15.94 -8.46
C SER A 25 12.28 15.00 -7.88
N MET A 26 11.50 15.44 -6.90
CA MET A 26 10.33 14.69 -6.41
C MET A 26 9.33 14.34 -7.52
N GLY A 27 9.11 15.25 -8.48
CA GLY A 27 8.29 14.97 -9.66
C GLY A 27 8.97 13.98 -10.61
N GLY A 28 10.30 13.94 -10.66
CA GLY A 28 11.05 12.94 -11.43
C GLY A 28 10.86 11.54 -10.87
N HIS A 29 10.83 11.40 -9.54
CA HIS A 29 10.42 10.17 -8.88
C HIS A 29 8.95 9.82 -9.19
N GLY A 30 8.03 10.79 -9.11
CA GLY A 30 6.62 10.60 -9.48
C GLY A 30 6.43 10.16 -10.94
N CYS A 31 7.27 10.64 -11.86
CA CYS A 31 7.30 10.20 -13.25
C CYS A 31 7.64 8.70 -13.35
N LEU A 32 8.69 8.24 -12.64
CA LEU A 32 9.07 6.82 -12.60
C LEU A 32 8.04 5.94 -11.85
N GLU A 33 7.44 6.47 -10.79
CA GLU A 33 6.42 5.79 -10.01
C GLU A 33 5.19 5.51 -10.88
N TYR A 34 4.64 6.53 -11.54
CA TYR A 34 3.52 6.34 -12.46
C TYR A 34 3.89 5.40 -13.62
N LEU A 35 5.08 5.56 -14.20
CA LEU A 35 5.59 4.66 -15.27
C LEU A 35 5.58 3.19 -14.83
N THR A 36 6.01 2.92 -13.60
CA THR A 36 6.14 1.55 -13.09
C THR A 36 4.85 0.97 -12.52
N HIS A 37 3.86 1.79 -12.14
CA HIS A 37 2.58 1.32 -11.60
C HIS A 37 1.46 1.28 -12.64
N HIS A 38 1.54 2.15 -13.66
CA HIS A 38 0.48 2.44 -14.62
C HIS A 38 0.94 2.46 -16.08
N GLY A 39 2.01 1.71 -16.39
CA GLY A 39 2.68 1.76 -17.70
C GLY A 39 1.80 1.49 -18.92
N ASP A 40 0.64 0.84 -18.78
CA ASP A 40 -0.26 0.61 -19.91
C ASP A 40 -0.89 1.88 -20.48
N THR A 41 -1.03 2.96 -19.72
CA THR A 41 -1.58 4.23 -20.24
C THR A 41 -0.49 5.20 -20.71
N VAL A 42 0.78 4.82 -20.63
CA VAL A 42 1.92 5.70 -20.84
C VAL A 42 2.44 5.60 -22.27
N LEU A 43 2.52 6.75 -22.94
CA LEU A 43 3.16 6.93 -24.25
C LEU A 43 4.68 7.02 -24.12
N ALA A 44 5.14 7.80 -23.14
CA ALA A 44 6.55 8.05 -22.88
C ALA A 44 6.76 8.66 -21.49
N ALA A 45 7.97 8.52 -20.94
CA ALA A 45 8.34 9.09 -19.66
C ALA A 45 9.69 9.83 -19.73
N ALA A 46 9.75 11.05 -19.20
CA ALA A 46 10.96 11.84 -19.04
C ALA A 46 11.20 12.16 -17.56
N ALA A 47 12.05 11.38 -16.89
CA ALA A 47 12.37 11.58 -15.49
C ALA A 47 13.67 12.38 -15.36
N ALA A 48 13.60 13.59 -14.79
CA ALA A 48 14.76 14.45 -14.60
C ALA A 48 15.16 14.54 -13.11
N ALA A 49 16.43 14.28 -12.80
CA ALA A 49 17.01 14.38 -11.45
C ALA A 49 16.16 13.75 -10.34
N GLY A 50 15.44 12.66 -10.64
CA GLY A 50 14.53 11.97 -9.73
C GLY A 50 15.22 10.85 -8.96
N TRP A 51 14.86 10.66 -7.69
CA TRP A 51 15.34 9.49 -6.95
C TRP A 51 14.56 8.25 -7.36
N ILE A 52 15.20 7.08 -7.29
CA ILE A 52 14.59 5.79 -7.64
C ILE A 52 13.97 5.09 -6.43
N SER A 53 14.48 5.41 -5.24
CA SER A 53 13.99 4.91 -3.95
C SER A 53 14.18 5.99 -2.89
N PHE A 54 13.19 6.16 -2.01
CA PHE A 54 13.28 7.16 -0.94
C PHE A 54 14.41 6.85 0.04
N GLY A 55 14.70 5.57 0.30
CA GLY A 55 15.74 5.16 1.25
C GLY A 55 17.15 5.55 0.80
N LEU A 56 17.37 5.60 -0.52
CA LEU A 56 18.61 6.09 -1.14
C LEU A 56 18.72 7.61 -1.07
N TYR A 57 17.60 8.32 -1.20
CA TYR A 57 17.56 9.78 -1.14
C TYR A 57 17.70 10.32 0.29
N ALA A 58 16.96 9.76 1.24
CA ALA A 58 16.99 10.18 2.64
C ALA A 58 18.18 9.58 3.43
N PHE A 59 18.97 8.72 2.79
CA PHE A 59 20.08 7.98 3.39
C PHE A 59 19.67 7.31 4.71
N ASP A 60 18.64 6.46 4.68
CA ASP A 60 18.02 5.91 5.89
C ASP A 60 18.99 5.18 6.83
N ARG A 61 20.10 4.68 6.28
CA ARG A 61 21.20 4.03 7.01
C ARG A 61 22.01 4.96 7.92
N PHE A 62 21.90 6.28 7.76
CA PHE A 62 22.57 7.25 8.62
C PHE A 62 21.72 7.70 9.81
N ARG A 63 20.49 7.18 9.97
CA ARG A 63 19.66 7.45 11.15
C ARG A 63 20.32 6.84 12.40
N THR A 64 20.39 7.61 13.49
CA THR A 64 21.08 7.23 14.74
C THR A 64 20.71 5.84 15.28
N GLY A 65 19.43 5.46 15.17
CA GLY A 65 18.92 4.18 15.66
C GLY A 65 19.05 2.99 14.70
N ASP A 66 19.50 3.18 13.44
CA ASP A 66 19.47 2.10 12.43
C ASP A 66 20.29 0.88 12.87
N GLY A 67 21.44 1.08 13.51
CA GLY A 67 22.28 -0.02 14.02
C GLY A 67 21.60 -0.92 15.06
N LEU A 68 20.46 -0.51 15.61
CA LEU A 68 19.73 -1.21 16.67
C LEU A 68 18.50 -1.99 16.14
N VAL A 69 18.27 -1.98 14.84
CA VAL A 69 17.13 -2.65 14.20
C VAL A 69 17.48 -4.11 13.90
N ASP A 70 16.66 -5.03 14.41
CA ASP A 70 16.74 -6.45 14.06
C ASP A 70 16.67 -6.65 12.53
N PRO A 71 17.53 -7.50 11.92
CA PRO A 71 17.53 -7.70 10.47
C PRO A 71 16.21 -8.20 9.88
N MET A 72 15.45 -9.05 10.58
CA MET A 72 14.15 -9.53 10.10
C MET A 72 13.10 -8.42 10.16
N LEU A 73 13.08 -7.68 11.27
CA LEU A 73 12.23 -6.49 11.40
C LEU A 73 12.56 -5.47 10.30
N ARG A 74 13.84 -5.21 10.05
CA ARG A 74 14.28 -4.30 8.98
C ARG A 74 13.68 -4.68 7.63
N GLY A 75 13.69 -5.97 7.26
CA GLY A 75 13.07 -6.45 6.03
C GLY A 75 11.58 -6.14 5.95
N ILE A 76 10.84 -6.32 7.05
CA ILE A 76 9.40 -5.99 7.13
C ILE A 76 9.16 -4.49 6.98
N MET A 77 9.94 -3.66 7.68
CA MET A 77 9.81 -2.20 7.59
C MET A 77 10.09 -1.70 6.17
N TYR A 78 11.12 -2.22 5.49
CA TYR A 78 11.38 -1.89 4.09
C TYR A 78 10.27 -2.36 3.15
N SER A 79 9.72 -3.56 3.39
CA SER A 79 8.60 -4.08 2.57
C SER A 79 7.37 -3.16 2.58
N ALA A 80 7.16 -2.40 3.67
CA ALA A 80 6.04 -1.46 3.78
C ALA A 80 6.18 -0.20 2.91
N MET A 81 7.36 0.06 2.35
CA MET A 81 7.63 1.18 1.44
C MET A 81 8.13 0.75 0.07
N ALA A 82 8.53 -0.52 -0.09
CA ALA A 82 9.18 -1.01 -1.30
C ALA A 82 8.30 -0.93 -2.57
N GLU A 83 6.98 -0.75 -2.44
CA GLU A 83 6.13 -0.44 -3.61
C GLU A 83 6.55 0.88 -4.28
N TRP A 84 7.15 1.81 -3.56
CA TRP A 84 7.63 3.09 -4.08
C TRP A 84 9.09 3.02 -4.58
N ASP A 85 9.74 1.85 -4.53
CA ASP A 85 11.09 1.66 -5.06
C ASP A 85 10.99 1.34 -6.56
N THR A 86 11.15 2.35 -7.41
CA THR A 86 10.88 2.25 -8.86
C THR A 86 11.87 1.33 -9.57
N ASP A 87 13.06 1.14 -8.99
CA ASP A 87 14.05 0.19 -9.50
C ASP A 87 13.67 -1.28 -9.23
N LEU A 88 12.85 -1.54 -8.20
CA LEU A 88 12.30 -2.87 -7.93
C LEU A 88 11.18 -3.26 -8.91
N LEU A 89 10.48 -2.26 -9.45
CA LEU A 89 9.34 -2.41 -10.37
C LEU A 89 9.69 -2.14 -11.85
N VAL A 90 10.97 -1.96 -12.16
CA VAL A 90 11.48 -1.56 -13.48
C VAL A 90 11.00 -2.44 -14.64
N GLY A 91 10.73 -3.74 -14.40
CA GLY A 91 10.18 -4.66 -15.40
C GLY A 91 8.83 -4.19 -16.00
N ASN A 92 8.05 -3.40 -15.27
CA ASN A 92 6.81 -2.81 -15.77
C ASN A 92 7.04 -1.74 -16.84
N ALA A 93 8.22 -1.12 -16.88
CA ALA A 93 8.59 -0.07 -17.83
C ALA A 93 9.09 -0.60 -19.18
N VAL A 94 9.33 -1.92 -19.29
CA VAL A 94 9.82 -2.56 -20.52
C VAL A 94 8.89 -2.25 -21.70
N GLY A 95 9.47 -1.73 -22.79
CA GLY A 95 8.77 -1.36 -24.02
C GLY A 95 8.14 0.04 -24.02
N ILE A 96 8.33 0.83 -22.97
CA ILE A 96 7.83 2.21 -22.90
C ILE A 96 9.00 3.18 -23.12
N PRO A 97 8.93 4.06 -24.14
CA PRO A 97 9.96 5.07 -24.40
C PRO A 97 10.27 5.89 -23.15
N THR A 98 11.52 5.84 -22.71
CA THR A 98 11.95 6.48 -21.46
C THR A 98 13.23 7.29 -21.68
N VAL A 99 13.21 8.54 -21.21
CA VAL A 99 14.39 9.40 -21.06
C VAL A 99 14.63 9.59 -19.57
N VAL A 100 15.87 9.39 -19.14
CA VAL A 100 16.34 9.83 -17.83
C VAL A 100 17.32 10.97 -18.00
N ARG A 101 17.12 12.07 -17.26
CA ARG A 101 17.90 13.30 -17.43
C ARG A 101 18.58 13.74 -16.14
N VAL A 102 19.86 14.08 -16.19
CA VAL A 102 20.67 14.40 -15.00
C VAL A 102 21.62 15.57 -15.26
N GLY A 103 21.84 16.40 -14.24
CA GLY A 103 22.96 17.34 -14.22
C GLY A 103 24.23 16.63 -13.74
N GLY A 104 25.34 16.74 -14.47
CA GLY A 104 26.57 15.99 -14.16
C GLY A 104 27.16 16.25 -12.77
N ASN A 105 26.85 17.40 -12.17
CA ASN A 105 27.30 17.83 -10.83
C ASN A 105 26.14 17.87 -9.80
N ASP A 106 25.03 17.16 -10.05
CA ASP A 106 23.93 17.09 -9.07
C ASP A 106 24.39 16.41 -7.76
N THR A 107 24.28 17.16 -6.66
CA THR A 107 24.62 16.70 -5.31
C THR A 107 23.38 16.45 -4.43
N SER A 108 22.20 16.84 -4.89
CA SER A 108 20.92 16.63 -4.20
C SER A 108 20.32 15.26 -4.53
N VAL A 109 20.26 14.93 -5.83
CA VAL A 109 19.87 13.62 -6.34
C VAL A 109 20.95 13.17 -7.31
N PRO A 110 22.01 12.52 -6.82
CA PRO A 110 23.19 12.29 -7.64
C PRO A 110 22.89 11.46 -8.91
N PRO A 111 23.59 11.72 -10.04
CA PRO A 111 23.28 11.13 -11.34
C PRO A 111 23.23 9.60 -11.37
N TRP A 112 23.97 8.95 -10.46
CA TRP A 112 23.99 7.49 -10.37
C TRP A 112 22.61 6.87 -10.11
N GLN A 113 21.65 7.60 -9.50
CA GLN A 113 20.31 7.05 -9.26
C GLN A 113 19.58 6.77 -10.56
N LEU A 114 19.47 7.77 -11.44
CA LEU A 114 18.81 7.60 -12.73
C LEU A 114 19.63 6.74 -13.71
N ARG A 115 20.96 6.80 -13.66
CA ARG A 115 21.82 5.86 -14.40
C ARG A 115 21.59 4.41 -13.97
N ARG A 116 21.36 4.15 -12.68
CA ARG A 116 21.00 2.82 -12.17
C ARG A 116 19.65 2.36 -12.69
N PHE A 117 18.63 3.23 -12.73
CA PHE A 117 17.33 2.89 -13.33
C PHE A 117 17.47 2.53 -14.80
N ALA A 118 18.15 3.37 -15.59
CA ALA A 118 18.42 3.10 -17.01
C ALA A 118 19.13 1.77 -17.19
N ARG A 119 20.19 1.52 -16.41
CA ARG A 119 20.93 0.26 -16.47
C ARG A 119 20.06 -0.96 -16.16
N LEU A 120 19.17 -0.88 -15.17
CA LEU A 120 18.27 -1.98 -14.85
C LEU A 120 17.25 -2.22 -15.96
N LEU A 121 16.71 -1.16 -16.55
CA LEU A 121 15.77 -1.27 -17.67
C LEU A 121 16.46 -1.88 -18.91
N GLU A 122 17.70 -1.49 -19.23
CA GLU A 122 18.53 -2.15 -20.26
C GLU A 122 18.73 -3.65 -19.97
N GLN A 123 18.89 -4.05 -18.70
CA GLN A 123 19.03 -5.47 -18.34
C GLN A 123 17.73 -6.25 -18.51
N GLU A 124 16.59 -5.66 -18.16
CA GLU A 124 15.28 -6.30 -18.34
C GLU A 124 14.92 -6.44 -19.84
N THR A 125 15.30 -5.48 -20.69
CA THR A 125 15.03 -5.54 -22.13
C THR A 125 16.05 -6.37 -22.90
N GLY A 126 17.30 -6.44 -22.43
CA GLY A 126 18.44 -6.93 -23.21
C GLY A 126 18.86 -5.98 -24.34
N ASP A 127 18.36 -4.73 -24.33
CA ASP A 127 18.62 -3.70 -25.33
C ASP A 127 19.32 -2.50 -24.68
N PRO A 128 20.59 -2.19 -25.04
CA PRO A 128 21.32 -1.06 -24.49
C PRO A 128 20.72 0.31 -24.88
N GLU A 129 19.86 0.37 -25.90
CA GLU A 129 19.21 1.61 -26.35
C GLU A 129 17.77 1.76 -25.82
N ALA A 130 17.35 0.89 -24.88
CA ALA A 130 16.00 0.90 -24.32
C ALA A 130 15.66 2.19 -23.55
N VAL A 131 16.67 2.92 -23.07
CA VAL A 131 16.53 4.15 -22.30
C VAL A 131 17.54 5.18 -22.80
N VAL A 132 17.07 6.40 -23.02
CA VAL A 132 17.96 7.52 -23.34
C VAL A 132 18.46 8.16 -22.05
N ILE A 133 19.78 8.20 -21.86
CA ILE A 133 20.42 8.93 -20.77
C ILE A 133 20.86 10.31 -21.28
N SER A 134 20.14 11.34 -20.86
CA SER A 134 20.42 12.74 -21.20
C SER A 134 21.19 13.39 -20.04
N GLU A 135 22.51 13.49 -20.17
CA GLU A 135 23.35 14.13 -19.15
C GLU A 135 23.80 15.51 -19.61
N VAL A 136 23.63 16.51 -18.74
CA VAL A 136 24.08 17.88 -18.98
C VAL A 136 25.34 18.15 -18.14
N PRO A 137 26.54 18.15 -18.74
CA PRO A 137 27.79 18.32 -18.00
C PRO A 137 27.86 19.67 -17.29
N GLY A 138 28.38 19.67 -16.07
CA GLY A 138 28.57 20.89 -15.27
C GLY A 138 27.35 21.35 -14.48
N GLU A 139 26.13 20.98 -14.91
CA GLU A 139 24.89 21.39 -14.26
C GLU A 139 24.64 20.64 -12.94
N GLY A 140 24.01 21.35 -12.00
CA GLY A 140 23.63 20.82 -10.69
C GLY A 140 22.22 20.22 -10.68
N HIS A 141 21.57 20.24 -9.51
CA HIS A 141 20.21 19.71 -9.37
C HIS A 141 19.16 20.46 -10.19
N TRP A 142 19.34 21.77 -10.38
CA TRP A 142 18.44 22.62 -11.13
C TRP A 142 19.22 23.46 -12.13
N TRP A 143 18.71 23.56 -13.36
CA TRP A 143 19.16 24.50 -14.37
C TRP A 143 17.96 24.98 -15.20
N GLY A 144 18.09 26.16 -15.79
CA GLY A 144 17.06 26.70 -16.68
C GLY A 144 16.96 25.78 -17.90
N LYS A 145 15.83 25.05 -18.01
CA LYS A 145 15.53 24.02 -19.01
C LYS A 145 15.87 22.56 -18.66
N VAL A 146 15.70 22.19 -17.38
CA VAL A 146 15.84 20.80 -16.95
C VAL A 146 14.81 19.85 -17.58
N VAL A 147 13.58 20.31 -17.88
CA VAL A 147 12.47 19.48 -18.38
C VAL A 147 11.90 19.91 -19.74
N ASP A 148 12.36 21.02 -20.29
CA ASP A 148 11.75 21.73 -21.44
C ASP A 148 12.80 22.36 -22.38
N ASP A 149 13.97 21.73 -22.53
CA ASP A 149 14.90 22.09 -23.61
C ASP A 149 14.46 21.48 -24.97
N SER A 150 15.22 21.78 -26.02
CA SER A 150 14.90 21.28 -27.36
C SER A 150 14.95 19.76 -27.47
N GLU A 151 15.87 19.09 -26.76
CA GLU A 151 16.00 17.63 -26.78
C GLU A 151 14.76 16.95 -26.20
N LEU A 152 14.29 17.43 -25.03
CA LEU A 152 13.07 16.91 -24.43
C LEU A 152 11.81 17.31 -25.21
N GLN A 153 11.76 18.52 -25.77
CA GLN A 153 10.63 18.93 -26.62
C GLN A 153 10.47 17.99 -27.82
N GLU A 154 11.56 17.66 -28.53
CA GLU A 154 11.51 16.70 -29.63
C GLU A 154 11.05 15.31 -29.19
N PHE A 155 11.47 14.86 -28.00
CA PHE A 155 11.02 13.61 -27.42
C PHE A 155 9.51 13.61 -27.15
N TYR A 156 8.98 14.68 -26.55
CA TYR A 156 7.55 14.83 -26.30
C TYR A 156 6.73 14.89 -27.59
N ASP A 157 7.17 15.66 -28.57
CA ASP A 157 6.46 15.82 -29.86
C ASP A 157 6.35 14.47 -30.59
N ARG A 158 7.43 13.67 -30.59
CA ARG A 158 7.40 12.30 -31.13
C ARG A 158 6.44 11.40 -30.36
N ALA A 159 6.44 11.46 -29.03
CA ALA A 159 5.60 10.62 -28.19
C ALA A 159 4.10 10.92 -28.37
N VAL A 160 3.71 12.20 -28.38
CA VAL A 160 2.31 12.63 -28.52
C VAL A 160 1.75 12.28 -29.89
N ALA A 161 2.55 12.40 -30.94
CA ALA A 161 2.15 12.06 -32.30
C ALA A 161 2.06 10.55 -32.56
N GLY A 162 2.76 9.72 -31.77
CA GLY A 162 2.82 8.28 -31.93
C GLY A 162 1.58 7.53 -31.41
N PRO A 163 1.39 6.24 -31.78
CA PRO A 163 0.43 5.37 -31.12
C PRO A 163 0.92 4.99 -29.71
N LEU A 164 0.07 4.30 -28.93
CA LEU A 164 0.54 3.63 -27.71
C LEU A 164 1.67 2.65 -28.03
N PRO A 165 2.73 2.58 -27.19
CA PRO A 165 3.80 1.63 -27.39
C PRO A 165 3.27 0.19 -27.44
N ALA A 166 3.73 -0.55 -28.45
CA ALA A 166 3.41 -1.96 -28.58
C ALA A 166 3.93 -2.74 -27.35
N LEU A 167 3.21 -3.79 -26.95
CA LEU A 167 3.73 -4.66 -25.90
C LEU A 167 4.99 -5.37 -26.42
N PRO A 168 6.04 -5.50 -25.59
CA PRO A 168 7.19 -6.36 -25.89
C PRO A 168 6.78 -7.81 -26.13
N GLN A 169 7.60 -8.59 -26.85
CA GLN A 169 7.39 -10.03 -26.96
C GLN A 169 7.43 -10.71 -25.59
N ARG A 170 8.36 -10.26 -24.73
CA ARG A 170 8.52 -10.72 -23.36
C ARG A 170 8.56 -9.53 -22.42
N PHE A 171 7.82 -9.61 -21.33
CA PHE A 171 7.86 -8.62 -20.26
C PHE A 171 7.45 -9.26 -18.94
N THR A 172 7.70 -8.56 -17.84
CA THR A 172 7.31 -9.01 -16.51
C THR A 172 6.40 -7.96 -15.88
N ALA A 173 5.21 -8.37 -15.46
CA ALA A 173 4.38 -7.55 -14.58
C ALA A 173 4.81 -7.77 -13.13
N VAL A 174 5.12 -6.70 -12.39
CA VAL A 174 5.66 -6.75 -11.03
C VAL A 174 4.80 -5.89 -10.09
N THR A 175 4.51 -6.38 -8.88
CA THR A 175 3.87 -5.56 -7.82
C THR A 175 4.21 -6.09 -6.42
N LEU A 176 4.20 -5.21 -5.42
CA LEU A 176 4.13 -5.58 -4.00
C LEU A 176 2.74 -5.36 -3.41
N ASN A 177 1.92 -4.52 -4.05
CA ASN A 177 0.63 -4.08 -3.53
C ASN A 177 -0.38 -3.95 -4.69
N PRO A 178 -1.39 -4.85 -4.75
CA PRO A 178 -2.49 -4.77 -5.71
C PRO A 178 -3.28 -3.45 -5.68
N ALA A 179 -3.22 -2.69 -4.58
CA ALA A 179 -3.90 -1.41 -4.44
C ALA A 179 -3.31 -0.30 -5.32
N THR A 180 -1.98 -0.29 -5.51
CA THR A 180 -1.26 0.79 -6.18
C THR A 180 -0.91 0.45 -7.64
N SER A 181 -1.07 -0.80 -8.07
CA SER A 181 -0.79 -1.22 -9.44
C SER A 181 -2.06 -1.37 -10.27
N SER A 182 -2.08 -0.80 -11.49
CA SER A 182 -3.17 -1.03 -12.45
C SER A 182 -2.98 -2.29 -13.30
N GLY A 183 -1.80 -2.92 -13.24
CA GLY A 183 -1.42 -4.02 -14.11
C GLY A 183 -0.55 -3.60 -15.29
N ARG A 184 -0.17 -4.59 -16.10
CA ARG A 184 0.68 -4.43 -17.30
C ARG A 184 0.25 -5.40 -18.38
N GLY A 185 0.14 -4.92 -19.62
CA GLY A 185 -0.24 -5.72 -20.78
C GLY A 185 -1.64 -6.33 -20.69
N GLY A 186 -2.57 -5.66 -20.02
CA GLY A 186 -3.93 -6.18 -19.84
C GLY A 186 -4.04 -7.24 -18.73
N ILE A 187 -3.00 -7.45 -17.93
CA ILE A 187 -2.95 -8.42 -16.83
C ILE A 187 -2.82 -7.67 -15.51
N ARG A 188 -3.71 -7.95 -14.56
CA ARG A 188 -3.68 -7.38 -13.21
C ARG A 188 -3.59 -8.47 -12.15
N MET A 189 -2.66 -8.29 -11.20
CA MET A 189 -2.59 -9.09 -9.99
C MET A 189 -3.53 -8.50 -8.94
N ASP A 190 -4.66 -9.14 -8.69
CA ASP A 190 -5.67 -8.65 -7.74
C ASP A 190 -5.39 -9.05 -6.30
N GLN A 191 -4.65 -10.13 -6.10
CA GLN A 191 -4.32 -10.67 -4.79
C GLN A 191 -3.03 -11.48 -4.84
N LEU A 192 -2.16 -11.29 -3.84
CA LEU A 192 -0.91 -12.01 -3.70
C LEU A 192 -1.06 -13.21 -2.75
N ARG A 193 -0.16 -14.20 -2.82
CA ARG A 193 -0.15 -15.33 -1.87
C ARG A 193 0.33 -14.88 -0.49
N VAL A 194 1.46 -14.18 -0.45
CA VAL A 194 2.03 -13.53 0.72
C VAL A 194 1.99 -12.02 0.48
N PRO A 195 1.09 -11.27 1.14
CA PRO A 195 1.03 -9.81 1.03
C PRO A 195 2.37 -9.15 1.36
N TYR A 196 2.73 -8.10 0.59
CA TYR A 196 3.99 -7.34 0.69
C TYR A 196 5.27 -8.15 0.47
N ARG A 197 5.15 -9.36 -0.09
CA ARG A 197 6.24 -10.03 -0.78
C ARG A 197 6.11 -9.75 -2.26
N LEU A 198 7.24 -9.55 -2.93
CA LEU A 198 7.27 -9.26 -4.36
C LEU A 198 6.53 -10.33 -5.16
N ALA A 199 5.67 -9.90 -6.06
CA ALA A 199 4.94 -10.77 -6.97
C ALA A 199 5.29 -10.44 -8.42
N ARG A 200 5.35 -11.49 -9.25
CA ARG A 200 5.68 -11.39 -10.66
C ARG A 200 4.77 -12.25 -11.52
N VAL A 201 4.47 -11.74 -12.70
CA VAL A 201 3.95 -12.52 -13.83
C VAL A 201 4.91 -12.32 -14.98
N PHE A 202 5.69 -13.35 -15.29
CA PHE A 202 6.51 -13.38 -16.50
C PHE A 202 5.62 -13.74 -17.67
N VAL A 203 5.61 -12.92 -18.72
CA VAL A 203 4.77 -13.09 -19.91
C VAL A 203 5.66 -13.33 -21.12
N ASP A 204 5.46 -14.45 -21.82
CA ASP A 204 5.97 -14.68 -23.19
C ASP A 204 4.78 -14.72 -24.14
N ARG A 205 4.71 -13.74 -25.04
CA ARG A 205 3.62 -13.59 -26.00
C ARG A 205 3.83 -14.44 -27.26
N GLY A 206 4.91 -15.20 -27.35
CA GLY A 206 5.26 -16.00 -28.52
C GLY A 206 5.63 -15.13 -29.74
N GLU A 207 5.73 -15.74 -30.91
CA GLU A 207 6.04 -15.04 -32.16
C GLU A 207 4.97 -13.98 -32.48
N GLN A 208 5.39 -12.75 -32.77
CA GLN A 208 4.49 -11.60 -32.95
C GLN A 208 4.04 -11.39 -34.41
N ASN A 209 4.62 -12.11 -35.37
CA ASN A 209 4.31 -12.01 -36.80
C ASN A 209 3.17 -12.95 -37.20
N CYS A 210 2.14 -13.03 -36.37
CA CYS A 210 0.96 -13.86 -36.58
C CYS A 210 -0.27 -12.97 -36.77
N ASN A 211 -1.25 -13.45 -37.54
CA ASN A 211 -2.57 -12.83 -37.53
C ASN A 211 -3.17 -13.03 -36.13
N VAL A 212 -3.93 -12.06 -35.61
CA VAL A 212 -4.51 -12.11 -34.25
C VAL A 212 -5.27 -13.42 -34.00
N SER A 213 -5.93 -13.97 -35.03
CA SER A 213 -6.65 -15.24 -34.99
C SER A 213 -5.78 -16.50 -35.03
N SER A 214 -4.50 -16.40 -35.39
CA SER A 214 -3.55 -17.49 -35.52
C SER A 214 -2.36 -17.39 -34.55
N CYS A 215 -2.34 -16.38 -33.69
CA CYS A 215 -1.28 -16.22 -32.70
C CYS A 215 -1.34 -17.32 -31.63
N PRO A 216 -0.19 -17.81 -31.14
CA PRO A 216 -0.16 -18.75 -30.04
C PRO A 216 -0.74 -18.13 -28.76
N PRO A 217 -1.22 -18.95 -27.81
CA PRO A 217 -1.60 -18.43 -26.50
C PRO A 217 -0.38 -17.82 -25.80
N TRP A 218 -0.60 -16.81 -24.96
CA TRP A 218 0.47 -16.25 -24.14
C TRP A 218 0.84 -17.23 -23.02
N GLU A 219 2.13 -17.38 -22.75
CA GLU A 219 2.63 -18.19 -21.64
C GLU A 219 2.94 -17.27 -20.44
N LEU A 220 2.30 -17.56 -19.32
CA LEU A 220 2.41 -16.83 -18.07
C LEU A 220 3.04 -17.75 -17.00
N ARG A 221 4.10 -17.27 -16.35
CA ARG A 221 4.69 -17.91 -15.16
C ARG A 221 4.57 -17.00 -13.96
N THR A 222 4.05 -17.50 -12.85
CA THR A 222 3.69 -16.66 -11.70
C THR A 222 4.61 -16.89 -10.50
N GLU A 223 4.91 -15.81 -9.78
CA GLU A 223 5.60 -15.82 -8.49
C GLU A 223 4.75 -15.05 -7.48
N ASN A 224 4.38 -15.68 -6.36
CA ASN A 224 3.61 -15.05 -5.28
C ASN A 224 2.21 -14.49 -5.69
N VAL A 225 1.62 -14.97 -6.79
CA VAL A 225 0.28 -14.54 -7.24
C VAL A 225 -0.80 -15.53 -6.80
N ARG A 226 -1.93 -15.00 -6.30
CA ARG A 226 -3.11 -15.79 -5.92
C ARG A 226 -4.31 -15.55 -6.84
N ARG A 227 -4.49 -14.33 -7.35
CA ARG A 227 -5.60 -13.97 -8.27
C ARG A 227 -5.12 -13.06 -9.40
N LEU A 228 -5.60 -13.32 -10.62
CA LEU A 228 -5.31 -12.56 -11.83
C LEU A 228 -6.61 -12.17 -12.54
N SER A 229 -6.80 -10.88 -12.81
CA SER A 229 -7.83 -10.41 -13.75
C SER A 229 -7.20 -9.91 -15.04
N PHE A 230 -8.04 -9.81 -16.05
CA PHE A 230 -7.66 -9.35 -17.37
C PHE A 230 -8.55 -8.19 -17.81
N TYR A 231 -7.95 -7.26 -18.55
CA TYR A 231 -8.65 -6.13 -19.13
C TYR A 231 -8.14 -5.85 -20.53
N GLU A 232 -9.04 -5.38 -21.39
CA GLU A 232 -8.69 -5.04 -22.77
C GLU A 232 -8.02 -3.67 -22.84
N LEU A 233 -7.01 -3.58 -23.69
CA LEU A 233 -6.30 -2.35 -23.98
C LEU A 233 -6.60 -1.88 -25.42
N PRO A 234 -6.85 -0.58 -25.64
CA PRO A 234 -6.97 -0.04 -26.98
C PRO A 234 -5.74 -0.38 -27.85
N GLY A 235 -5.96 -1.07 -28.97
CA GLY A 235 -4.92 -1.46 -29.91
C GLY A 235 -3.96 -2.56 -29.43
N ARG A 236 -4.16 -3.12 -28.22
CA ARG A 236 -3.34 -4.20 -27.64
C ARG A 236 -4.24 -5.27 -27.03
N PRO A 237 -5.04 -5.99 -27.86
CA PRO A 237 -6.01 -6.94 -27.35
C PRO A 237 -5.35 -8.16 -26.70
N LEU A 238 -6.09 -8.83 -25.83
CA LEU A 238 -5.72 -10.13 -25.29
C LEU A 238 -5.63 -11.20 -26.41
N PRO A 239 -4.85 -12.28 -26.23
CA PRO A 239 -4.68 -13.31 -27.25
C PRO A 239 -5.98 -14.10 -27.50
N ALA A 240 -6.44 -14.14 -28.74
CA ALA A 240 -7.62 -14.92 -29.13
C ALA A 240 -7.46 -16.43 -28.85
N ALA A 241 -6.23 -16.96 -28.91
CA ALA A 241 -5.92 -18.34 -28.57
C ALA A 241 -5.93 -18.64 -27.06
N GLY A 242 -6.03 -17.61 -26.21
CA GLY A 242 -6.04 -17.72 -24.76
C GLY A 242 -4.66 -17.63 -24.12
N MET A 243 -4.53 -18.18 -22.91
CA MET A 243 -3.32 -18.14 -22.11
C MET A 243 -2.96 -19.53 -21.54
N ILE A 244 -1.69 -19.72 -21.23
CA ILE A 244 -1.19 -20.86 -20.46
C ILE A 244 -0.57 -20.30 -19.18
N VAL A 245 -1.20 -20.54 -18.03
CA VAL A 245 -0.75 -20.02 -16.73
C VAL A 245 -0.17 -21.16 -15.91
N ASP A 246 1.14 -21.11 -15.66
CA ASP A 246 1.89 -22.17 -14.96
C ASP A 246 1.61 -23.58 -15.50
N GLY A 247 1.50 -23.68 -16.84
CA GLY A 247 1.22 -24.92 -17.56
C GLY A 247 -0.27 -25.27 -17.72
N VAL A 248 -1.18 -24.55 -17.09
CA VAL A 248 -2.64 -24.76 -17.23
C VAL A 248 -3.18 -23.91 -18.38
N ARG A 249 -3.86 -24.54 -19.34
CA ARG A 249 -4.40 -23.86 -20.52
C ARG A 249 -5.80 -23.29 -20.28
N PHE A 250 -5.97 -22.01 -20.59
CA PHE A 250 -7.22 -21.26 -20.59
C PHE A 250 -7.52 -20.74 -22.01
N PRO A 251 -8.41 -21.40 -22.78
CA PRO A 251 -8.82 -20.93 -24.11
C PRO A 251 -9.33 -19.49 -24.10
N GLY A 252 -9.10 -18.73 -25.17
CA GLY A 252 -9.46 -17.30 -25.24
C GLY A 252 -10.95 -17.01 -25.02
N GLU A 253 -11.83 -17.86 -25.57
CA GLU A 253 -13.29 -17.78 -25.35
C GLU A 253 -13.71 -18.05 -23.88
N SER A 254 -12.82 -18.64 -23.09
CA SER A 254 -13.01 -18.97 -21.67
C SER A 254 -12.17 -18.10 -20.73
N LEU A 255 -11.42 -17.13 -21.27
CA LEU A 255 -10.73 -16.17 -20.42
C LEU A 255 -11.79 -15.34 -19.69
N PRO A 256 -11.73 -15.29 -18.35
CA PRO A 256 -12.76 -14.60 -17.59
C PRO A 256 -12.62 -13.09 -17.75
N SER A 257 -13.73 -12.42 -18.02
CA SER A 257 -13.86 -10.97 -17.93
C SER A 257 -14.37 -10.56 -16.55
N TRP A 258 -13.96 -9.37 -16.08
CA TRP A 258 -14.41 -8.85 -14.79
C TRP A 258 -15.94 -8.93 -14.64
N PRO A 259 -16.49 -9.46 -13.52
CA PRO A 259 -15.83 -9.80 -12.24
C PRO A 259 -15.12 -11.17 -12.18
N GLY A 260 -15.18 -11.94 -13.26
CA GLY A 260 -14.43 -13.18 -13.39
C GLY A 260 -12.92 -12.92 -13.40
N HIS A 261 -12.17 -13.91 -12.90
CA HIS A 261 -10.71 -13.86 -12.78
C HIS A 261 -10.14 -15.28 -12.69
N LEU A 262 -8.82 -15.45 -12.81
CA LEU A 262 -8.15 -16.69 -12.46
C LEU A 262 -7.76 -16.67 -10.99
N CYS A 263 -7.94 -17.79 -10.31
CA CYS A 263 -7.65 -17.95 -8.90
C CYS A 263 -6.87 -19.25 -8.68
N ALA A 264 -5.83 -19.19 -7.84
CA ALA A 264 -5.04 -20.35 -7.47
C ALA A 264 -5.39 -20.83 -6.06
N ALA A 265 -5.39 -22.15 -5.84
CA ALA A 265 -5.50 -22.73 -4.50
C ALA A 265 -4.32 -22.26 -3.61
N ALA A 266 -4.61 -21.87 -2.37
CA ALA A 266 -3.65 -21.18 -1.49
C ALA A 266 -2.43 -22.05 -1.12
N ASP A 267 -2.59 -23.38 -1.07
CA ASP A 267 -1.60 -24.29 -0.46
C ASP A 267 -0.90 -25.24 -1.45
N THR A 268 -1.11 -25.10 -2.76
CA THR A 268 -0.50 -26.00 -3.76
C THR A 268 0.78 -25.42 -4.36
N PHE A 269 1.77 -26.29 -4.58
CA PHE A 269 2.99 -25.99 -5.36
C PHE A 269 3.25 -27.14 -6.35
N PRO A 270 3.14 -26.92 -7.69
CA PRO A 270 2.82 -25.66 -8.36
C PRO A 270 1.38 -25.17 -8.08
N PRO A 271 1.09 -23.87 -8.33
CA PRO A 271 -0.25 -23.31 -8.17
C PRO A 271 -1.28 -24.03 -9.06
N GLU A 272 -2.39 -24.48 -8.48
CA GLU A 272 -3.50 -25.05 -9.24
C GLU A 272 -4.47 -23.92 -9.65
N TRP A 273 -4.36 -23.48 -10.89
CA TRP A 273 -5.18 -22.39 -11.45
C TRP A 273 -6.53 -22.87 -11.96
N ARG A 274 -7.57 -22.07 -11.71
CA ARG A 274 -8.91 -22.25 -12.28
C ARG A 274 -9.58 -20.90 -12.53
N ALA A 275 -10.64 -20.91 -13.35
CA ALA A 275 -11.51 -19.76 -13.49
C ALA A 275 -12.41 -19.62 -12.25
N CYS A 276 -12.48 -18.42 -11.71
CA CYS A 276 -13.41 -17.99 -10.67
C CYS A 276 -14.36 -16.93 -11.27
N ALA A 277 -15.66 -16.99 -10.95
CA ALA A 277 -16.69 -16.26 -11.70
C ALA A 277 -17.23 -15.00 -11.01
N ASP A 278 -16.94 -14.78 -9.73
CA ASP A 278 -17.49 -13.66 -8.96
C ASP A 278 -16.42 -12.88 -8.19
N ASP A 279 -16.81 -11.74 -7.64
CA ASP A 279 -15.97 -10.89 -6.80
C ASP A 279 -16.36 -10.93 -5.31
N ALA A 280 -17.16 -11.93 -4.90
CA ALA A 280 -17.66 -12.07 -3.53
C ALA A 280 -16.52 -12.27 -2.49
N TRP A 281 -15.37 -12.79 -2.94
CA TRP A 281 -14.16 -12.91 -2.13
C TRP A 281 -13.70 -11.55 -1.56
N ARG A 282 -13.94 -10.43 -2.24
CA ARG A 282 -13.51 -9.09 -1.81
C ARG A 282 -14.20 -8.60 -0.53
N VAL A 283 -15.32 -9.23 -0.22
CA VAL A 283 -16.08 -8.93 0.99
C VAL A 283 -15.44 -9.57 2.20
N SER A 284 -14.90 -10.78 2.08
CA SER A 284 -14.30 -11.51 3.21
C SER A 284 -12.78 -11.40 3.29
N GLU A 285 -12.11 -11.34 2.14
CA GLU A 285 -10.66 -11.30 2.00
C GLU A 285 -10.13 -9.89 1.68
N ARG A 286 -8.81 -9.70 1.83
CA ARG A 286 -8.11 -8.48 1.37
C ARG A 286 -8.14 -8.38 -0.15
N SER A 287 -8.51 -7.21 -0.64
CA SER A 287 -8.55 -6.81 -2.05
C SER A 287 -7.84 -5.46 -2.22
N ALA A 288 -7.63 -5.01 -3.46
CA ALA A 288 -7.00 -3.71 -3.73
C ALA A 288 -7.62 -2.52 -2.95
N ALA A 289 -8.92 -2.57 -2.63
CA ALA A 289 -9.61 -1.48 -1.93
C ALA A 289 -9.38 -1.43 -0.40
N ASN A 290 -8.84 -2.50 0.19
CA ASN A 290 -8.61 -2.63 1.62
C ASN A 290 -7.35 -3.45 1.90
N TYR A 291 -6.38 -3.38 0.99
CA TYR A 291 -5.16 -4.15 1.09
C TYR A 291 -4.38 -3.58 2.27
N GLY A 292 -3.72 -2.45 2.11
CA GLY A 292 -2.89 -1.78 3.10
C GLY A 292 -1.79 -0.99 2.40
N PRO A 293 -0.69 -0.65 3.08
CA PRO A 293 -0.50 -0.82 4.52
C PRO A 293 -1.22 0.33 5.24
N MET A 294 -0.85 0.72 6.48
CA MET A 294 -1.58 1.73 7.25
C MET A 294 -1.91 3.02 6.50
N ARG A 295 -1.06 3.42 5.55
CA ARG A 295 -1.25 4.61 4.70
C ARG A 295 -2.54 4.56 3.87
N GLN A 296 -3.01 3.39 3.46
CA GLN A 296 -4.19 3.26 2.59
C GLN A 296 -5.48 3.81 3.26
N VAL A 297 -5.49 3.99 4.59
CA VAL A 297 -6.62 4.63 5.28
C VAL A 297 -6.96 6.01 4.72
N PHE A 298 -5.99 6.73 4.12
CA PHE A 298 -6.18 8.05 3.51
C PHE A 298 -6.72 8.03 2.08
N GLU A 299 -6.88 6.86 1.45
CA GLU A 299 -7.27 6.72 0.03
C GLU A 299 -8.80 6.65 -0.18
N SER A 300 -9.58 7.00 0.85
CA SER A 300 -11.04 7.13 0.79
C SER A 300 -11.48 8.34 1.60
N LYS A 301 -12.79 8.65 1.57
CA LYS A 301 -13.36 9.59 2.54
C LYS A 301 -13.02 9.12 3.95
N LEU A 302 -12.58 10.05 4.81
CA LEU A 302 -11.95 9.74 6.07
C LEU A 302 -12.56 10.57 7.21
N VAL A 303 -12.84 9.90 8.33
CA VAL A 303 -13.21 10.54 9.60
C VAL A 303 -12.21 10.16 10.70
N ILE A 304 -12.01 11.05 11.67
CA ILE A 304 -11.28 10.73 12.90
C ILE A 304 -12.28 10.70 14.05
N VAL A 305 -12.30 9.58 14.76
CA VAL A 305 -13.14 9.40 15.95
C VAL A 305 -12.25 9.27 17.17
N TYR A 306 -12.36 10.22 18.11
CA TYR A 306 -11.55 10.24 19.32
C TYR A 306 -12.33 9.79 20.56
N GLY A 307 -11.67 9.05 21.44
CA GLY A 307 -12.27 8.56 22.67
C GLY A 307 -12.59 9.66 23.68
N THR A 308 -13.68 9.48 24.42
CA THR A 308 -14.13 10.38 25.50
C THR A 308 -14.34 9.68 26.84
N GLN A 309 -14.03 8.38 26.93
CA GLN A 309 -14.37 7.52 28.06
C GLN A 309 -13.23 7.35 29.07
N ALA A 310 -12.13 8.08 28.95
CA ALA A 310 -11.05 7.98 29.93
C ALA A 310 -11.51 8.48 31.31
N THR A 311 -11.11 7.77 32.37
CA THR A 311 -11.36 8.18 33.76
C THR A 311 -10.66 9.51 34.08
N ASP A 312 -9.45 9.71 33.54
CA ASP A 312 -8.74 10.98 33.64
C ASP A 312 -9.12 11.91 32.49
N ALA A 313 -9.68 13.08 32.83
CA ALA A 313 -10.05 14.12 31.88
C ALA A 313 -8.85 14.67 31.08
N SER A 314 -7.63 14.59 31.62
CA SER A 314 -6.42 14.98 30.91
C SER A 314 -6.19 14.12 29.66
N TYR A 315 -6.46 12.82 29.76
CA TYR A 315 -6.27 11.89 28.64
C TYR A 315 -7.34 12.10 27.55
N ASN A 316 -8.59 12.36 27.92
CA ASN A 316 -9.64 12.77 26.97
C ASN A 316 -9.25 14.05 26.21
N ARG A 317 -8.64 15.02 26.90
CA ARG A 317 -8.12 16.24 26.27
C ARG A 317 -7.00 15.90 25.28
N LEU A 318 -6.04 15.07 25.66
CA LEU A 318 -4.94 14.66 24.77
C LEU A 318 -5.46 13.96 23.50
N LEU A 319 -6.45 13.06 23.62
CA LEU A 319 -7.06 12.36 22.48
C LEU A 319 -7.66 13.36 21.48
N ARG A 320 -8.43 14.33 21.99
CA ARG A 320 -9.04 15.39 21.17
C ARG A 320 -7.98 16.30 20.52
N GLU A 321 -6.98 16.74 21.28
CA GLU A 321 -5.90 17.58 20.77
C GLU A 321 -5.09 16.86 19.68
N ARG A 322 -4.87 15.55 19.84
CA ARG A 322 -4.22 14.75 18.79
C ARG A 322 -5.08 14.58 17.55
N ALA A 323 -6.40 14.38 17.69
CA ALA A 323 -7.32 14.37 16.55
C ALA A 323 -7.22 15.67 15.74
N LEU A 324 -7.27 16.82 16.45
CA LEU A 324 -7.14 18.14 15.84
C LEU A 324 -5.79 18.34 15.15
N PHE A 325 -4.70 17.93 15.80
CA PHE A 325 -3.36 18.00 15.21
C PHE A 325 -3.28 17.18 13.92
N ILE A 326 -3.79 15.95 13.91
CA ILE A 326 -3.78 15.05 12.75
C ILE A 326 -4.56 15.67 11.59
N ALA A 327 -5.79 16.13 11.83
CA ALA A 327 -6.61 16.76 10.78
C ALA A 327 -5.93 18.00 10.18
N ASN A 328 -5.38 18.88 11.03
CA ASN A 328 -4.68 20.07 10.56
C ASN A 328 -3.40 19.73 9.78
N ALA A 329 -2.63 18.75 10.24
CA ALA A 329 -1.42 18.30 9.56
C ALA A 329 -1.75 17.66 8.19
N ALA A 330 -2.81 16.85 8.13
CA ALA A 330 -3.30 16.26 6.88
C ALA A 330 -3.81 17.34 5.91
N TYR A 331 -4.57 18.33 6.39
CA TYR A 331 -5.01 19.45 5.56
C TYR A 331 -3.83 20.27 5.02
N TYR A 332 -2.86 20.59 5.87
CA TYR A 332 -1.69 21.37 5.45
C TYR A 332 -0.87 20.67 4.37
N ARG A 333 -0.70 19.35 4.49
CA ARG A 333 0.18 18.58 3.60
C ARG A 333 -0.50 18.05 2.34
N GLY A 334 -1.75 17.60 2.45
CA GLY A 334 -2.47 16.91 1.38
C GLY A 334 -3.86 17.48 1.09
N ARG A 335 -4.23 18.61 1.71
CA ARG A 335 -5.56 19.25 1.56
C ARG A 335 -6.73 18.32 1.91
N PHE A 336 -6.50 17.33 2.77
CA PHE A 336 -7.55 16.49 3.32
C PHE A 336 -8.47 17.34 4.22
N ALA A 337 -9.77 17.33 3.93
CA ALA A 337 -10.80 17.85 4.82
C ALA A 337 -11.35 16.68 5.65
N ILE A 338 -10.76 16.45 6.82
CA ILE A 338 -11.11 15.32 7.70
C ILE A 338 -12.02 15.83 8.81
N GLU A 339 -13.17 15.20 8.95
CA GLU A 339 -14.11 15.47 10.03
C GLU A 339 -13.66 14.83 11.35
N LEU A 340 -13.91 15.52 12.45
CA LEU A 340 -13.57 15.09 13.81
C LEU A 340 -14.86 14.85 14.60
N LEU A 341 -15.06 13.61 15.03
CA LEU A 341 -16.22 13.21 15.83
C LEU A 341 -15.78 12.66 17.17
N ALA A 342 -16.50 12.98 18.24
CA ALA A 342 -16.36 12.25 19.49
C ALA A 342 -16.94 10.85 19.31
N ASP A 343 -16.40 9.87 20.03
CA ASP A 343 -16.91 8.51 20.01
C ASP A 343 -18.38 8.38 20.48
N ILE A 344 -18.87 9.35 21.26
CA ILE A 344 -20.26 9.42 21.71
C ILE A 344 -21.21 10.13 20.74
N ASP A 345 -20.71 10.72 19.66
CA ASP A 345 -21.56 11.41 18.68
C ASP A 345 -22.39 10.39 17.88
N LEU A 346 -23.68 10.65 17.70
CA LEU A 346 -24.59 9.77 16.95
C LEU A 346 -24.10 9.53 15.52
N GLU A 347 -23.58 10.58 14.88
CA GLU A 347 -23.02 10.52 13.52
C GLU A 347 -21.83 9.58 13.41
N ALA A 348 -20.95 9.54 14.43
CA ALA A 348 -19.86 8.55 14.46
C ALA A 348 -20.42 7.13 14.50
N GLY A 349 -21.51 6.93 15.26
CA GLY A 349 -22.23 5.66 15.34
C GLY A 349 -22.78 5.21 13.99
N GLU A 350 -23.45 6.11 13.29
CA GLU A 350 -24.05 5.84 11.97
C GLU A 350 -22.98 5.51 10.91
N LEU A 351 -21.93 6.32 10.82
CA LEU A 351 -20.85 6.14 9.84
C LEU A 351 -20.09 4.83 10.05
N LEU A 352 -19.71 4.53 11.29
CA LEU A 352 -18.96 3.30 11.61
C LEU A 352 -19.85 2.06 11.53
N SER A 353 -21.15 2.16 11.80
CA SER A 353 -22.10 1.04 11.68
C SER A 353 -22.45 0.71 10.23
N ALA A 354 -22.44 1.69 9.32
CA ALA A 354 -22.61 1.45 7.89
C ALA A 354 -21.41 0.72 7.28
N GLY A 355 -20.18 1.10 7.69
CA GLY A 355 -18.95 0.37 7.36
C GLY A 355 -18.55 0.34 5.87
N ASP A 356 -19.26 1.05 5.00
CA ASP A 356 -19.09 1.01 3.54
C ASP A 356 -18.80 2.39 2.92
N SER A 357 -18.92 3.48 3.69
CA SER A 357 -18.86 4.85 3.18
C SER A 357 -17.54 5.57 3.45
N HIS A 358 -16.94 5.36 4.63
CA HIS A 358 -15.74 6.07 5.09
C HIS A 358 -14.70 5.10 5.64
N ASN A 359 -13.43 5.43 5.41
CA ASN A 359 -12.36 4.96 6.27
C ASN A 359 -12.39 5.75 7.60
N ALA A 360 -11.82 5.17 8.66
CA ALA A 360 -11.80 5.78 9.97
C ALA A 360 -10.41 5.71 10.62
N ILE A 361 -10.02 6.75 11.35
CA ILE A 361 -8.95 6.68 12.33
C ILE A 361 -9.59 6.73 13.71
N LEU A 362 -9.40 5.67 14.51
CA LEU A 362 -9.89 5.58 15.87
C LEU A 362 -8.76 5.90 16.83
N LEU A 363 -8.92 6.96 17.63
CA LEU A 363 -7.97 7.33 18.67
C LEU A 363 -8.46 6.81 20.02
N GLY A 364 -7.62 5.99 20.66
CA GLY A 364 -7.90 5.37 21.95
C GLY A 364 -8.23 3.87 21.84
N GLY A 365 -7.84 3.13 22.87
CA GLY A 365 -8.20 1.72 23.04
C GLY A 365 -9.61 1.54 23.64
N PRO A 366 -10.05 0.29 23.84
CA PRO A 366 -11.32 -0.04 24.49
C PRO A 366 -11.52 0.58 25.87
N GLU A 367 -10.45 0.99 26.53
CA GLU A 367 -10.50 1.69 27.81
C GLU A 367 -11.09 3.09 27.72
N VAL A 368 -10.96 3.75 26.56
CA VAL A 368 -11.24 5.19 26.42
C VAL A 368 -12.06 5.53 25.18
N ASN A 369 -12.26 4.59 24.26
CA ASN A 369 -13.05 4.77 23.04
C ASN A 369 -14.17 3.72 22.96
N CYS A 370 -15.43 4.17 22.91
CA CYS A 370 -16.60 3.28 22.98
C CYS A 370 -16.72 2.36 21.76
N PHE A 371 -16.24 2.75 20.57
CA PHE A 371 -16.22 1.89 19.39
C PHE A 371 -15.19 0.79 19.53
N ALA A 372 -13.99 1.11 20.03
CA ALA A 372 -12.99 0.10 20.36
C ALA A 372 -13.51 -0.86 21.44
N ALA A 373 -14.27 -0.36 22.43
CA ALA A 373 -14.92 -1.17 23.45
C ALA A 373 -15.98 -2.11 22.88
N ALA A 374 -16.87 -1.60 22.01
CA ALA A 374 -17.88 -2.40 21.32
C ALA A 374 -17.25 -3.46 20.41
N ALA A 375 -16.17 -3.11 19.71
CA ALA A 375 -15.35 -4.01 18.91
C ALA A 375 -14.74 -5.14 19.77
N ALA A 376 -14.20 -4.80 20.94
CA ALA A 376 -13.68 -5.79 21.89
C ALA A 376 -14.78 -6.72 22.44
N ALA A 377 -15.99 -6.21 22.68
CA ALA A 377 -17.11 -6.97 23.24
C ALA A 377 -17.79 -7.94 22.24
N THR A 378 -17.80 -7.61 20.95
CA THR A 378 -18.62 -8.31 19.93
C THR A 378 -17.93 -9.47 19.20
N GLY A 379 -16.71 -9.88 19.60
CA GLY A 379 -16.11 -11.12 19.09
C GLY A 379 -14.60 -11.16 19.01
N GLY A 380 -13.95 -11.23 20.18
CA GLY A 380 -12.52 -11.58 20.30
C GLY A 380 -12.14 -12.79 19.42
N ARG A 381 -11.01 -12.67 18.73
CA ARG A 381 -10.36 -13.61 17.78
C ARG A 381 -10.85 -13.66 16.33
N GLN A 382 -12.13 -13.50 16.00
CA GLN A 382 -12.61 -13.77 14.62
C GLN A 382 -12.82 -12.55 13.72
N LYS A 383 -13.11 -11.37 14.29
CA LYS A 383 -13.45 -10.17 13.49
C LYS A 383 -12.30 -9.17 13.35
N TRP A 384 -11.37 -9.14 14.29
CA TRP A 384 -10.29 -8.16 14.35
C TRP A 384 -8.93 -8.85 14.29
N PRO A 385 -8.03 -8.41 13.39
CA PRO A 385 -6.70 -9.02 13.23
C PRO A 385 -5.86 -8.93 14.52
N ILE A 386 -6.00 -7.80 15.22
CA ILE A 386 -5.51 -7.59 16.58
C ILE A 386 -6.74 -7.41 17.44
N TRP A 387 -6.88 -8.25 18.47
CA TRP A 387 -8.03 -8.22 19.36
C TRP A 387 -7.61 -7.96 20.79
N TRP A 388 -8.59 -7.53 21.58
CA TRP A 388 -8.44 -7.22 22.98
C TRP A 388 -8.99 -8.35 23.84
N GLU A 389 -8.25 -8.72 24.87
CA GLU A 389 -8.70 -9.64 25.91
C GLU A 389 -8.94 -8.83 27.19
N SER A 390 -10.20 -8.82 27.67
CA SER A 390 -10.55 -8.19 28.94
C SER A 390 -10.01 -9.00 30.11
N ALA A 391 -9.44 -8.33 31.12
CA ALA A 391 -8.98 -8.95 32.36
C ALA A 391 -10.09 -9.72 33.13
N ALA A 392 -11.37 -9.37 32.91
CA ALA A 392 -12.51 -9.98 33.61
C ALA A 392 -12.87 -11.41 33.14
N GLY A 393 -12.26 -11.91 32.06
CA GLY A 393 -12.57 -13.21 31.45
C GLY A 393 -11.96 -14.44 32.15
N ASN A 394 -11.18 -14.27 33.22
CA ASN A 394 -10.48 -15.37 33.89
C ASN A 394 -11.03 -15.71 35.29
N ASN A 395 -12.32 -15.48 35.54
CA ASN A 395 -13.00 -15.93 36.75
C ASN A 395 -13.54 -17.37 36.60
N ASN A 396 -12.64 -18.34 36.45
CA ASN A 396 -12.96 -19.70 36.88
C ASN A 396 -12.67 -19.80 38.38
N ASN A 397 -13.74 -19.72 39.18
CA ASN A 397 -13.86 -20.16 40.58
C ASN A 397 -12.59 -20.07 41.45
N ASN A 398 -12.35 -18.90 42.04
CA ASN A 398 -12.02 -18.89 43.47
C ASN A 398 -12.45 -17.56 44.10
N SER A 399 -13.57 -17.61 44.82
CA SER A 399 -14.04 -16.53 45.67
C SER A 399 -13.06 -16.32 46.83
N ASN A 400 -12.40 -15.17 46.87
CA ASN A 400 -12.20 -14.34 48.07
C ASN A 400 -11.10 -13.31 47.81
N ASN A 401 -11.45 -12.18 47.21
CA ASN A 401 -10.81 -10.92 47.60
C ASN A 401 -11.69 -9.74 47.20
N ASN A 402 -12.46 -9.24 48.17
CA ASN A 402 -13.16 -7.96 48.07
C ASN A 402 -12.14 -6.84 48.28
N ASN A 403 -11.56 -6.34 47.19
CA ASN A 403 -10.96 -5.01 47.10
C ASN A 403 -11.32 -4.43 45.72
N ASN A 404 -12.61 -4.16 45.53
CA ASN A 404 -13.12 -3.43 44.37
C ASN A 404 -12.87 -1.93 44.58
N ASN A 405 -11.73 -1.43 44.10
CA ASN A 405 -11.56 -0.01 43.79
C ASN A 405 -10.70 0.27 42.54
N ASP A 406 -10.27 -0.76 41.80
CA ASP A 406 -9.62 -0.60 40.49
C ASP A 406 -10.59 -1.03 39.38
N ASN A 407 -11.52 -0.14 39.00
CA ASN A 407 -12.30 -0.25 37.76
C ASN A 407 -11.43 0.02 36.50
N ASN A 408 -10.15 -0.37 36.52
CA ASN A 408 -9.31 -0.36 35.33
C ASN A 408 -9.66 -1.61 34.51
N ASN A 409 -10.53 -1.45 33.52
CA ASN A 409 -10.68 -2.42 32.43
C ASN A 409 -9.34 -2.53 31.67
N ASN A 410 -8.35 -3.22 32.22
CA ASN A 410 -7.08 -3.44 31.53
C ASN A 410 -7.33 -4.42 30.38
N TYR A 411 -7.25 -3.95 29.13
CA TYR A 411 -7.29 -4.82 27.98
C TYR A 411 -5.87 -5.25 27.58
N THR A 412 -5.77 -6.50 27.17
CA THR A 412 -4.54 -7.08 26.62
C THR A 412 -4.60 -7.07 25.10
N TYR A 413 -3.63 -6.44 24.45
CA TYR A 413 -3.52 -6.43 22.99
C TYR A 413 -2.88 -7.74 22.52
N ARG A 414 -3.57 -8.44 21.62
CA ARG A 414 -3.14 -9.75 21.10
C ARG A 414 -2.75 -9.63 19.64
N VAL A 415 -1.49 -9.93 19.36
CA VAL A 415 -0.95 -9.99 18.00
C VAL A 415 -0.57 -11.44 17.73
N GLY A 416 -1.46 -12.17 17.04
CA GLY A 416 -1.37 -13.62 16.91
C GLY A 416 -1.30 -14.28 18.30
N PRO A 417 -0.28 -15.12 18.58
CA PRO A 417 -0.16 -15.78 19.90
C PRO A 417 0.40 -14.86 21.01
N HIS A 418 0.91 -13.66 20.69
CA HIS A 418 1.66 -12.81 21.63
C HIS A 418 0.80 -11.79 22.37
N ARG A 419 1.22 -11.48 23.61
CA ARG A 419 0.48 -10.71 24.64
C ARG A 419 1.27 -9.44 24.86
N TYR A 420 0.68 -8.28 24.58
CA TYR A 420 1.31 -6.99 24.81
C TYR A 420 0.46 -6.23 25.83
N THR A 421 0.95 -6.15 27.07
CA THR A 421 0.21 -5.64 28.23
C THR A 421 0.97 -4.56 29.01
N ALA A 422 2.20 -4.26 28.61
CA ALA A 422 3.03 -3.35 29.39
C ALA A 422 2.57 -1.90 29.23
N SER A 423 2.59 -1.16 30.35
CA SER A 423 2.36 0.27 30.36
C SER A 423 3.40 0.98 29.49
N GLY A 424 2.97 2.00 28.75
CA GLY A 424 3.84 2.75 27.84
C GLY A 424 4.04 2.11 26.46
N LEU A 425 3.47 0.95 26.17
CA LEU A 425 3.41 0.46 24.79
C LEU A 425 2.43 1.30 23.97
N GLY A 426 2.83 1.62 22.75
CA GLY A 426 1.98 2.23 21.73
C GLY A 426 1.54 1.19 20.69
N TYR A 427 0.31 1.30 20.21
CA TYR A 427 -0.31 0.38 19.27
C TYR A 427 -0.82 1.14 18.05
N LEU A 428 -0.44 0.69 16.86
CA LEU A 428 -1.01 1.13 15.59
C LEU A 428 -1.38 -0.10 14.78
N PHE A 429 -2.60 -0.18 14.25
CA PHE A 429 -2.95 -1.28 13.36
C PHE A 429 -4.16 -0.98 12.48
N LEU A 430 -4.14 -1.52 11.28
CA LEU A 430 -5.31 -1.58 10.41
C LEU A 430 -6.26 -2.71 10.82
N ALA A 431 -7.54 -2.51 10.55
CA ALA A 431 -8.58 -3.51 10.62
C ALA A 431 -9.64 -3.26 9.54
N PRO A 432 -10.36 -4.31 9.10
CA PRO A 432 -11.49 -4.14 8.20
C PRO A 432 -12.67 -3.55 8.97
N LEU A 433 -13.12 -2.37 8.56
CA LEU A 433 -14.36 -1.75 9.05
C LEU A 433 -15.53 -2.39 8.30
N ARG A 434 -16.34 -3.17 9.03
CA ARG A 434 -17.50 -3.89 8.52
C ARG A 434 -18.76 -3.31 9.13
N ALA A 435 -19.88 -3.40 8.41
CA ALA A 435 -21.16 -2.96 8.95
C ALA A 435 -21.50 -3.72 10.25
N LEU A 436 -21.84 -2.99 11.31
CA LEU A 436 -22.14 -3.58 12.64
C LEU A 436 -23.54 -4.23 12.69
N THR A 437 -24.42 -3.86 11.77
CA THR A 437 -25.82 -4.33 11.70
C THR A 437 -25.97 -5.71 11.05
N GLU A 438 -24.91 -6.27 10.48
CA GLU A 438 -24.95 -7.57 9.83
C GLU A 438 -24.81 -8.71 10.87
N ALA A 439 -25.96 -9.22 11.32
CA ALA A 439 -26.07 -10.50 12.01
C ALA A 439 -25.85 -11.70 11.07
N GLN A 440 -25.69 -11.47 9.76
CA GLN A 440 -25.41 -12.45 8.70
C GLN A 440 -24.13 -12.06 7.93
N ALA A 441 -23.62 -12.96 7.08
CA ALA A 441 -22.36 -12.78 6.35
C ALA A 441 -22.29 -11.41 5.63
N PRO A 442 -21.12 -10.77 5.55
CA PRO A 442 -21.06 -9.40 5.08
C PRO A 442 -21.48 -9.27 3.62
N SER A 443 -22.24 -8.23 3.28
CA SER A 443 -22.78 -8.01 1.93
C SER A 443 -22.09 -6.87 1.16
N SER A 444 -21.31 -6.04 1.84
CA SER A 444 -20.60 -4.90 1.26
C SER A 444 -19.07 -5.01 1.41
N LEU A 445 -18.35 -4.31 0.54
CA LEU A 445 -16.89 -4.27 0.58
C LEU A 445 -16.42 -3.47 1.81
N PRO A 446 -15.59 -4.04 2.71
CA PRO A 446 -15.26 -3.37 3.95
C PRO A 446 -14.27 -2.23 3.73
N ARG A 447 -14.48 -1.13 4.46
CA ARG A 447 -13.55 0.01 4.55
C ARG A 447 -12.41 -0.28 5.52
N LEU A 448 -11.50 0.68 5.70
CA LEU A 448 -10.37 0.56 6.61
C LEU A 448 -10.59 1.37 7.89
N ALA A 449 -10.31 0.75 9.04
CA ALA A 449 -10.12 1.43 10.31
C ALA A 449 -8.64 1.37 10.70
N LEU A 450 -8.02 2.51 10.98
CA LEU A 450 -6.71 2.61 11.63
C LEU A 450 -6.90 2.89 13.11
N ILE A 451 -6.51 1.95 13.96
CA ILE A 451 -6.58 2.09 15.41
C ILE A 451 -5.23 2.62 15.91
N ILE A 452 -5.28 3.67 16.72
CA ILE A 452 -4.12 4.25 17.40
C ILE A 452 -4.42 4.31 18.89
N ALA A 453 -3.71 3.49 19.65
CA ALA A 453 -3.94 3.34 21.08
C ALA A 453 -2.62 3.28 21.86
N GLY A 454 -2.73 3.31 23.19
CA GLY A 454 -1.59 3.11 24.08
C GLY A 454 -2.03 2.40 25.34
N GLY A 455 -1.13 1.59 25.91
CA GLY A 455 -1.32 0.99 27.25
C GLY A 455 -1.17 2.01 28.38
N SER A 456 -0.88 3.27 28.03
CA SER A 456 -0.91 4.46 28.87
C SER A 456 -0.94 5.70 27.98
N GLU A 457 -1.17 6.87 28.56
CA GLU A 457 -1.09 8.17 27.88
C GLU A 457 0.22 8.32 27.09
N ARG A 458 1.36 8.00 27.72
CA ARG A 458 2.69 8.05 27.10
C ARG A 458 2.86 7.06 25.93
N GLY A 459 2.19 5.91 26.00
CA GLY A 459 2.12 4.95 24.90
C GLY A 459 1.31 5.48 23.71
N PHE A 460 0.18 6.12 24.00
CA PHE A 460 -0.68 6.73 22.98
C PHE A 460 0.00 7.92 22.30
N GLU A 461 0.67 8.79 23.05
CA GLU A 461 1.46 9.88 22.48
C GLU A 461 2.53 9.37 21.51
N LEU A 462 3.22 8.29 21.89
CA LEU A 462 4.22 7.66 21.04
C LEU A 462 3.56 7.12 19.77
N ALA A 463 2.50 6.33 19.89
CA ALA A 463 1.81 5.74 18.75
C ALA A 463 1.28 6.80 17.78
N SER A 464 0.56 7.80 18.30
CA SER A 464 -0.04 8.87 17.49
C SER A 464 0.98 9.76 16.77
N SER A 465 2.23 9.82 17.26
CA SER A 465 3.32 10.52 16.56
C SER A 465 3.82 9.81 15.30
N LEU A 466 3.46 8.54 15.10
CA LEU A 466 3.94 7.70 13.99
C LEU A 466 2.97 7.65 12.80
N LEU A 467 1.88 8.44 12.81
CA LEU A 467 0.90 8.45 11.73
C LEU A 467 1.56 8.82 10.38
N PRO A 468 1.20 8.17 9.24
CA PRO A 468 1.88 8.34 7.96
C PRO A 468 1.51 9.66 7.23
N LEU A 469 1.82 10.80 7.84
CA LEU A 469 1.61 12.13 7.26
C LEU A 469 2.87 12.69 6.57
N SER A 470 3.96 11.92 6.50
CA SER A 470 5.20 12.31 5.83
C SER A 470 5.75 11.18 4.96
N SER A 471 6.48 11.56 3.92
CA SER A 471 7.32 10.64 3.15
C SER A 471 8.32 9.93 4.05
N GLY A 472 8.71 8.70 3.71
CA GLY A 472 9.78 7.99 4.42
C GLY A 472 9.40 7.25 5.70
N LEU A 473 8.09 7.17 6.02
CA LEU A 473 7.59 6.41 7.15
C LEU A 473 7.27 4.98 6.74
N THR A 474 7.99 4.03 7.35
CA THR A 474 7.81 2.59 7.17
C THR A 474 6.76 2.08 8.15
N LEU A 475 5.50 1.94 7.69
CA LEU A 475 4.40 1.45 8.53
C LEU A 475 3.72 0.27 7.83
N PRO A 476 3.93 -0.98 8.28
CA PRO A 476 3.22 -2.15 7.76
C PRO A 476 1.77 -2.17 8.30
N ASP A 477 1.03 -3.27 8.20
CA ASP A 477 -0.39 -3.30 8.60
C ASP A 477 -0.60 -3.13 10.11
N TYR A 478 0.35 -3.59 10.93
CA TYR A 478 0.35 -3.42 12.38
C TYR A 478 1.74 -3.12 12.92
N MET A 479 1.79 -2.39 14.02
CA MET A 479 3.00 -2.09 14.76
C MET A 479 2.71 -1.89 16.26
N VAL A 480 3.56 -2.49 17.10
CA VAL A 480 3.60 -2.27 18.54
C VAL A 480 4.97 -1.71 18.89
N VAL A 481 4.98 -0.55 19.54
CA VAL A 481 6.20 0.21 19.84
C VAL A 481 6.38 0.39 21.33
N GLU A 482 7.62 0.24 21.79
CA GLU A 482 8.01 0.55 23.16
C GLU A 482 8.65 1.95 23.24
N GLN A 483 8.75 2.49 24.46
CA GLN A 483 9.28 3.85 24.68
C GLN A 483 10.71 4.06 24.14
N SER A 484 11.48 2.99 23.96
CA SER A 484 12.82 3.06 23.39
C SER A 484 12.83 3.48 21.91
N PHE A 485 11.69 3.40 21.21
CA PHE A 485 11.54 3.85 19.82
C PHE A 485 12.00 5.29 19.62
N ARG A 486 11.80 6.17 20.63
CA ARG A 486 12.18 7.59 20.57
C ARG A 486 13.67 7.82 20.28
N TRP A 487 14.54 6.87 20.62
CA TRP A 487 15.98 6.97 20.37
C TRP A 487 16.54 5.81 19.54
N LYS A 488 15.90 4.62 19.59
CA LYS A 488 16.26 3.45 18.76
C LYS A 488 15.63 3.47 17.36
N GLY A 489 14.68 4.36 17.08
CA GLY A 489 13.84 4.26 15.88
C GLY A 489 13.17 2.89 15.80
N ALA A 490 13.23 2.24 14.63
CA ALA A 490 12.65 0.92 14.43
C ALA A 490 13.19 -0.16 15.41
N GLY A 491 14.36 0.02 16.03
CA GLY A 491 14.84 -0.89 17.09
C GLY A 491 13.96 -0.93 18.35
N GLY A 492 13.05 0.03 18.52
CA GLY A 492 12.03 0.06 19.57
C GLY A 492 10.71 -0.64 19.20
N VAL A 493 10.61 -1.28 18.04
CA VAL A 493 9.41 -2.03 17.63
C VAL A 493 9.44 -3.42 18.25
N VAL A 494 8.35 -3.85 18.89
CA VAL A 494 8.23 -5.17 19.55
C VAL A 494 7.33 -6.14 18.78
N ALA A 495 6.45 -5.62 17.94
CA ALA A 495 5.74 -6.40 16.93
C ALA A 495 5.50 -5.53 15.69
N ALA A 496 5.64 -6.08 14.49
CA ALA A 496 5.24 -5.42 13.26
C ALA A 496 5.06 -6.43 12.13
N GLY A 497 4.22 -6.12 11.15
CA GLY A 497 4.05 -6.99 10.00
C GLY A 497 2.78 -6.76 9.23
N PHE A 498 2.51 -7.71 8.34
CA PHE A 498 1.35 -7.69 7.48
C PHE A 498 0.35 -8.77 7.87
N TYR A 499 -0.90 -8.59 7.46
CA TYR A 499 -1.90 -9.64 7.53
C TYR A 499 -1.84 -10.55 6.30
N ASP A 500 -2.36 -11.77 6.41
CA ASP A 500 -2.66 -12.59 5.25
C ASP A 500 -3.96 -12.10 4.55
N ASN A 501 -4.37 -12.81 3.51
CA ASN A 501 -5.58 -12.45 2.76
C ASN A 501 -6.88 -12.57 3.57
N HIS A 502 -6.88 -13.28 4.71
CA HIS A 502 -8.04 -13.46 5.58
C HIS A 502 -7.94 -12.59 6.84
N TRP A 503 -7.16 -11.51 6.79
CA TRP A 503 -6.96 -10.58 7.90
C TRP A 503 -6.41 -11.26 9.16
N GLN A 504 -5.60 -12.30 9.02
CA GLN A 504 -4.88 -12.93 10.13
C GLN A 504 -3.43 -12.46 10.16
N VAL A 505 -2.80 -12.43 11.34
CA VAL A 505 -1.38 -12.09 11.46
C VAL A 505 -0.54 -13.08 10.65
N SER A 506 0.13 -12.59 9.60
CA SER A 506 0.96 -13.42 8.73
C SER A 506 2.24 -13.85 9.45
N THR A 507 2.50 -15.15 9.46
CA THR A 507 3.78 -15.71 9.94
C THR A 507 4.89 -15.54 8.91
N ALA A 508 4.55 -15.44 7.62
CA ALA A 508 5.50 -15.31 6.53
C ALA A 508 6.04 -13.88 6.34
N SER A 509 5.38 -12.90 6.94
CA SER A 509 5.68 -11.46 6.81
C SER A 509 5.38 -10.67 8.09
N GLY A 510 5.61 -11.32 9.25
CA GLY A 510 5.44 -10.74 10.59
C GLY A 510 6.68 -10.92 11.47
N TYR A 511 6.86 -9.98 12.40
CA TYR A 511 7.90 -9.97 13.41
C TYR A 511 7.23 -9.78 14.78
N LEU A 512 7.48 -10.72 15.68
CA LEU A 512 6.92 -10.74 17.03
C LEU A 512 8.05 -11.07 18.00
N ARG A 513 8.41 -10.13 18.89
CA ARG A 513 9.28 -10.42 20.04
C ARG A 513 8.50 -10.32 21.35
N PRO A 514 8.84 -11.14 22.37
CA PRO A 514 8.35 -10.92 23.72
C PRO A 514 8.73 -9.51 24.19
N PHE A 515 7.79 -8.81 24.83
CA PHE A 515 8.12 -7.58 25.53
C PHE A 515 8.88 -7.91 26.82
N LEU A 516 10.09 -7.36 26.95
CA LEU A 516 10.89 -7.44 28.16
C LEU A 516 10.95 -6.02 28.77
N PRO A 517 10.42 -5.80 29.99
CA PRO A 517 10.53 -4.51 30.65
C PRO A 517 12.01 -4.09 30.75
N PRO A 518 12.35 -2.81 30.61
CA PRO A 518 13.69 -2.34 30.91
C PRO A 518 14.05 -2.66 32.37
N HIS A 519 15.27 -3.16 32.58
CA HIS A 519 15.84 -3.39 33.91
C HIS A 519 15.99 -2.10 34.73
#